data_AF-A0A2E0Y152-F1
#
_entry.id   AF-A0A2E0Y152-F1
#
_cell.length_a   1.000
_cell.length_b   1.000
_cell.length_c   1.000
_cell.angle_alpha   90.00
_cell.angle_beta   90.00
_cell.angle_gamma   90.00
#
_symmetry.space_group_name_H-M   'P 1'
#
loop_
_entity.id
_entity.type
_entity.pdbx_description
1 polymer ?
#
loop_
_entity_poly.entity_id
_entity_poly.type
_entity_poly.pdbx_seq_one_letter_code
_entity_poly.pdbx_strand_id
1 'polypeptide(L)'
;MGQVALGFRSLLFRALVFFIMAALLAWALGGTLWPRPAEPVCRSLQLIPFANGTWHWTACMDTAPLKPGDSPLKYVLVERGQSGNQIKWRTLEDERIVEILPLLTANDQLVAFASNQTSGTSAWYRISIDSNGSVSKPEKLADRLAAYQAWSALASLNNN
;
A
#
# COMPACT_ATOMS: atom_id res chain seq x y z
N MET A 1 -48.44 39.02 -37.95
CA MET A 1 -47.22 38.73 -37.15
C MET A 1 -47.16 37.25 -36.69
N GLY A 2 -47.60 36.28 -37.51
CA GLY A 2 -47.62 34.85 -37.13
C GLY A 2 -46.35 34.05 -37.51
N GLN A 3 -45.45 34.64 -38.29
CA GLN A 3 -44.27 33.96 -38.82
C GLN A 3 -43.12 33.86 -37.81
N VAL A 4 -43.00 34.84 -36.90
CA VAL A 4 -41.99 34.86 -35.84
C VAL A 4 -42.27 33.79 -34.77
N ALA A 5 -43.55 33.55 -34.48
CA ALA A 5 -43.98 32.53 -33.51
C ALA A 5 -43.64 31.10 -33.96
N LEU A 6 -43.71 30.83 -35.27
CA LEU A 6 -43.33 29.54 -35.86
C LEU A 6 -41.81 29.35 -35.89
N GLY A 7 -41.05 30.40 -36.21
CA GLY A 7 -39.59 30.38 -36.19
C GLY A 7 -39.00 30.15 -34.79
N PHE A 8 -39.58 30.78 -33.76
CA PHE A 8 -39.15 30.64 -32.37
C PHE A 8 -39.38 29.21 -31.84
N ARG A 9 -40.50 28.57 -32.19
CA ARG A 9 -40.79 27.18 -31.79
C ARG A 9 -39.80 26.18 -32.41
N SER A 10 -39.41 26.39 -33.67
CA SER A 10 -38.38 25.57 -34.32
C SER A 10 -37.00 25.75 -33.68
N LEU A 11 -36.69 26.96 -33.22
CA LEU A 11 -35.42 27.28 -32.58
C LEU A 11 -35.33 26.63 -31.19
N LEU A 12 -36.42 26.68 -30.42
CA LEU A 12 -36.55 25.98 -29.13
C LEU A 12 -36.36 24.47 -29.27
N PHE A 13 -36.98 23.85 -30.29
CA PHE A 13 -36.82 22.42 -30.53
C PHE A 13 -35.37 22.04 -30.87
N ARG A 14 -34.71 22.82 -31.73
CA ARG A 14 -33.29 22.60 -32.06
C ARG A 14 -32.38 22.77 -30.85
N ALA A 15 -32.60 23.79 -30.03
CA ALA A 15 -31.84 24.00 -28.81
C ALA A 15 -32.02 22.81 -27.84
N LEU A 16 -33.25 22.35 -27.64
CA LEU A 16 -33.54 21.22 -26.77
C LEU A 16 -32.85 19.93 -27.24
N VAL A 17 -32.88 19.63 -28.54
CA VAL A 17 -32.16 18.48 -29.12
C VAL A 17 -30.65 18.60 -28.91
N PHE A 18 -30.09 19.80 -29.08
CA PHE A 18 -28.67 20.05 -28.84
C PHE A 18 -28.29 19.80 -27.38
N PHE A 19 -29.08 20.26 -26.41
CA PHE A 19 -28.85 20.00 -24.99
C PHE A 19 -28.96 18.52 -24.64
N ILE A 20 -29.93 17.79 -25.20
CA ILE A 20 -30.07 16.35 -24.99
C ILE A 20 -28.85 15.60 -25.54
N MET A 21 -28.41 15.92 -26.75
CA MET A 21 -27.22 15.31 -27.34
C MET A 21 -25.96 15.64 -26.55
N ALA A 22 -25.80 16.88 -26.10
CA ALA A 22 -24.67 17.28 -25.26
C ALA A 22 -24.68 16.56 -23.90
N ALA A 23 -25.85 16.38 -23.28
CA ALA A 23 -26.00 15.63 -22.04
C ALA A 23 -25.70 14.13 -22.24
N LEU A 24 -26.17 13.53 -23.34
CA LEU A 24 -25.86 12.14 -23.69
C LEU A 24 -24.38 11.94 -24.00
N LEU A 25 -23.75 12.89 -24.69
CA LEU A 25 -22.30 12.89 -24.94
C LEU A 25 -21.52 13.06 -23.64
N ALA A 26 -21.89 14.01 -22.78
CA ALA A 26 -21.27 14.20 -21.47
C ALA A 26 -21.47 12.97 -20.57
N TRP A 27 -22.59 12.26 -20.69
CA TRP A 27 -22.84 11.01 -19.98
C TRP A 27 -22.05 9.84 -20.58
N ALA A 28 -21.95 9.74 -21.90
CA ALA A 28 -21.19 8.70 -22.61
C ALA A 28 -19.67 8.87 -22.42
N LEU A 29 -19.18 10.11 -22.44
CA LEU A 29 -17.77 10.47 -22.23
C LEU A 29 -17.41 10.60 -20.73
N GLY A 30 -18.37 11.02 -19.90
CA GLY A 30 -18.21 11.30 -18.47
C GLY A 30 -18.83 10.27 -17.54
N GLY A 31 -19.26 9.10 -18.04
CA GLY A 31 -19.69 7.95 -17.23
C GLY A 31 -18.61 7.43 -16.25
N THR A 32 -17.42 8.02 -16.29
CA THR A 32 -16.29 7.82 -15.38
C THR A 32 -15.88 9.12 -14.64
N LEU A 33 -16.80 10.07 -14.41
CA LEU A 33 -16.55 11.30 -13.64
C LEU A 33 -16.12 11.02 -12.18
N TRP A 34 -16.29 9.79 -11.71
CA TRP A 34 -15.60 9.27 -10.56
C TRP A 34 -14.49 8.34 -11.04
N PRO A 35 -13.21 8.78 -11.06
CA PRO A 35 -12.13 7.81 -10.96
C PRO A 35 -12.45 6.94 -9.75
N ARG A 36 -12.62 5.62 -9.97
CA ARG A 36 -12.72 4.71 -8.84
C ARG A 36 -11.49 4.97 -7.97
N PRO A 37 -11.62 5.05 -6.64
CA PRO A 37 -10.46 5.10 -5.78
C PRO A 37 -9.58 3.94 -6.24
N ALA A 38 -8.42 4.26 -6.79
CA ALA A 38 -7.53 3.25 -7.29
C ALA A 38 -7.18 2.42 -6.04
N GLU A 39 -7.65 1.18 -6.02
CA GLU A 39 -7.48 0.33 -4.87
C GLU A 39 -5.98 0.08 -4.73
N PRO A 40 -5.44 0.15 -3.49
CA PRO A 40 -4.02 -0.09 -3.30
C PRO A 40 -3.69 -1.51 -3.77
N VAL A 41 -2.79 -1.61 -4.76
CA VAL A 41 -2.38 -2.89 -5.29
C VAL A 41 -1.37 -3.48 -4.31
N CYS A 42 -1.81 -4.46 -3.53
CA CYS A 42 -0.97 -5.13 -2.54
C CYS A 42 -0.51 -6.50 -3.04
N ARG A 43 0.78 -6.78 -2.92
CA ARG A 43 1.39 -8.08 -3.23
C ARG A 43 2.14 -8.62 -2.02
N SER A 44 1.83 -9.86 -1.64
CA SER A 44 2.59 -10.62 -0.64
C SER A 44 3.89 -11.12 -1.25
N LEU A 45 5.00 -11.01 -0.51
CA LEU A 45 6.34 -11.35 -1.00
C LEU A 45 6.76 -12.76 -0.60
N GLN A 46 6.96 -12.99 0.70
CA GLN A 46 7.45 -14.26 1.24
C GLN A 46 6.56 -14.68 2.40
N LEU A 47 6.03 -15.91 2.35
CA LEU A 47 5.23 -16.48 3.42
C LEU A 47 6.09 -17.40 4.28
N ILE A 48 6.16 -17.11 5.57
CA ILE A 48 6.88 -17.92 6.56
C ILE A 48 5.90 -18.40 7.63
N PRO A 49 5.73 -19.72 7.80
CA PRO A 49 5.02 -20.24 8.95
C PRO A 49 5.85 -20.03 10.20
N PHE A 50 5.30 -19.35 11.20
CA PHE A 50 5.96 -19.14 12.48
C PHE A 50 4.90 -19.00 13.58
N ALA A 51 5.14 -19.68 14.71
CA ALA A 51 4.12 -19.89 15.76
C ALA A 51 2.82 -20.47 15.18
N ASN A 52 1.66 -19.91 15.56
CA ASN A 52 0.34 -20.34 15.10
C ASN A 52 -0.15 -19.62 13.83
N GLY A 53 0.73 -18.83 13.18
CA GLY A 53 0.38 -17.95 12.07
C GLY A 53 1.31 -18.08 10.87
N THR A 54 0.91 -17.47 9.74
CA THR A 54 1.79 -17.30 8.58
C THR A 54 2.13 -15.84 8.38
N TRP A 55 3.41 -15.51 8.47
CA TRP A 55 3.93 -14.17 8.40
C TRP A 55 4.43 -13.83 7.02
N HIS A 56 4.15 -12.61 6.56
CA HIS A 56 4.65 -12.16 5.26
C HIS A 56 4.76 -10.65 5.17
N TRP A 57 5.74 -10.19 4.39
CA TRP A 57 5.76 -8.83 3.90
C TRP A 57 4.73 -8.64 2.80
N THR A 58 3.95 -7.58 2.90
CA THR A 58 3.03 -7.11 1.87
C THR A 58 3.51 -5.76 1.37
N ALA A 59 3.78 -5.67 0.07
CA ALA A 59 4.09 -4.41 -0.60
C ALA A 59 2.81 -3.87 -1.23
N CYS A 60 2.35 -2.71 -0.78
CA CYS A 60 1.17 -2.02 -1.30
C CYS A 60 1.59 -0.78 -2.08
N MET A 61 1.10 -0.68 -3.31
CA MET A 61 1.24 0.55 -4.09
C MET A 61 0.06 1.47 -3.79
N ASP A 62 0.33 2.65 -3.26
CA ASP A 62 -0.64 3.72 -3.11
C ASP A 62 -0.81 4.42 -4.45
N THR A 63 -2.03 4.35 -4.97
CA THR A 63 -2.41 4.92 -6.26
C THR A 63 -3.12 6.28 -6.11
N ALA A 64 -3.24 6.78 -4.88
CA ALA A 64 -3.69 8.15 -4.61
C ALA A 64 -2.66 9.18 -5.12
N PRO A 65 -3.09 10.44 -5.41
CA PRO A 65 -2.16 11.50 -5.78
C PRO A 65 -1.12 11.71 -4.66
N LEU A 66 0.11 11.30 -4.94
CA LEU A 66 1.24 11.36 -4.04
C LEU A 66 1.67 12.81 -3.84
N LYS A 67 1.99 13.19 -2.59
CA LYS A 67 2.67 14.47 -2.34
C LYS A 67 4.10 14.38 -2.87
N PRO A 68 4.73 15.49 -3.28
CA PRO A 68 6.14 15.50 -3.63
C PRO A 68 6.99 14.92 -2.48
N GLY A 69 7.75 13.86 -2.75
CA GLY A 69 8.53 13.13 -1.75
C GLY A 69 7.85 11.90 -1.16
N ASP A 70 6.61 11.59 -1.57
CA ASP A 70 5.92 10.35 -1.19
C ASP A 70 6.31 9.21 -2.13
N SER A 71 6.78 8.11 -1.55
CA SER A 71 6.96 6.87 -2.30
C SER A 71 5.58 6.27 -2.60
N PRO A 72 5.31 5.82 -3.84
CA PRO A 72 4.11 5.04 -4.15
C PRO A 72 4.10 3.71 -3.39
N LEU A 73 5.24 3.23 -2.89
CA LEU A 73 5.37 1.90 -2.33
C LEU A 73 5.44 1.94 -0.80
N LYS A 74 4.55 1.18 -0.16
CA LYS A 74 4.50 0.98 1.29
C LYS A 74 4.64 -0.50 1.59
N TYR A 75 5.52 -0.86 2.51
CA TYR A 75 5.63 -2.23 3.00
C TYR A 75 4.93 -2.36 4.35
N VAL A 76 4.22 -3.48 4.56
CA VAL A 76 3.53 -3.80 5.80
C VAL A 76 3.83 -5.25 6.16
N LEU A 77 4.22 -5.50 7.41
CA LEU A 77 4.32 -6.86 7.93
C LEU A 77 2.92 -7.33 8.32
N VAL A 78 2.52 -8.50 7.85
CA VAL A 78 1.17 -9.03 8.09
C VAL A 78 1.28 -10.44 8.64
N GLU A 79 0.54 -10.69 9.71
CA GLU A 79 0.23 -12.04 10.16
C GLU A 79 -1.10 -12.46 9.53
N ARG A 80 -1.08 -13.57 8.79
CA ARG A 80 -2.29 -14.25 8.35
C ARG A 80 -2.71 -15.20 9.47
N GLY A 81 -3.72 -14.80 10.24
CA GLY A 81 -4.36 -15.67 11.24
C GLY A 81 -5.18 -16.79 10.59
N GLN A 82 -5.53 -17.82 11.37
CA GLN A 82 -6.28 -19.00 10.88
C GLN A 82 -7.71 -18.68 10.41
N SER A 83 -8.29 -17.55 10.81
CA SER A 83 -9.65 -17.13 10.43
C SER A 83 -9.72 -16.26 9.16
N GLY A 84 -8.60 -16.03 8.47
CA GLY A 84 -8.53 -15.13 7.32
C GLY A 84 -8.49 -13.64 7.68
N ASN A 85 -8.57 -13.29 8.98
CA ASN A 85 -8.32 -11.93 9.44
C ASN A 85 -6.83 -11.57 9.29
N GLN A 86 -6.54 -10.52 8.54
CA GLN A 86 -5.21 -9.93 8.45
C GLN A 86 -4.97 -9.11 9.72
N ILE A 87 -4.03 -9.55 10.56
CA ILE A 87 -3.51 -8.69 11.63
C ILE A 87 -2.43 -7.82 10.97
N LYS A 88 -2.82 -6.59 10.63
CA LYS A 88 -1.89 -5.57 10.13
C LYS A 88 -1.02 -5.12 11.29
N TRP A 89 0.28 -5.33 11.19
CA TRP A 89 1.19 -4.87 12.23
C TRP A 89 1.33 -3.35 12.20
N ARG A 90 1.04 -2.76 13.37
CA ARG A 90 0.75 -1.34 13.59
C ARG A 90 1.98 -0.52 14.01
N THR A 91 3.11 -1.17 14.27
CA THR A 91 4.26 -0.54 14.96
C THR A 91 5.07 0.44 14.11
N LEU A 92 4.83 0.48 12.79
CA LEU A 92 5.48 1.41 11.87
C LEU A 92 4.44 2.32 11.16
N GLU A 93 3.26 2.53 11.77
CA GLU A 93 2.15 3.28 11.16
C GLU A 93 2.51 4.72 10.75
N ASP A 94 3.48 5.35 11.42
CA ASP A 94 3.95 6.70 11.08
C ASP A 94 5.27 6.73 10.28
N GLU A 95 5.84 5.56 10.00
CA GLU A 95 7.20 5.42 9.49
C GLU A 95 7.20 4.82 8.08
N ARG A 96 7.74 5.56 7.10
CA ARG A 96 7.76 5.15 5.69
C ARG A 96 8.77 4.04 5.50
N ILE A 97 8.32 2.79 5.47
CA ILE A 97 9.19 1.67 5.11
C ILE A 97 9.51 1.74 3.61
N VAL A 98 10.80 1.86 3.28
CA VAL A 98 11.30 1.99 1.90
C VAL A 98 12.03 0.74 1.42
N GLU A 99 12.66 0.01 2.33
CA GLU A 99 13.39 -1.21 2.05
C GLU A 99 13.10 -2.24 3.14
N ILE A 100 13.13 -3.51 2.76
CA ILE A 100 12.93 -4.65 3.65
C ILE A 100 13.93 -5.74 3.30
N LEU A 101 14.27 -6.59 4.27
CA LEU A 101 14.98 -7.84 4.02
C LEU A 101 14.03 -9.05 4.16
N PRO A 102 14.39 -10.20 3.55
CA PRO A 102 13.65 -11.44 3.75
C PRO A 102 13.47 -11.76 5.23
N LEU A 103 12.28 -12.25 5.58
CA LEU A 103 12.00 -12.67 6.95
C LEU A 103 12.87 -13.90 7.29
N LEU A 104 13.31 -13.99 8.53
CA LEU A 104 14.12 -15.09 9.03
C LEU A 104 13.57 -15.61 10.35
N THR A 105 13.72 -16.90 10.61
CA THR A 105 13.47 -17.52 11.92
C THR A 105 14.80 -17.83 12.58
N ALA A 106 15.02 -17.35 13.80
CA ALA A 106 16.22 -17.65 14.57
C ALA A 106 15.90 -17.62 16.07
N ASN A 107 16.43 -18.57 16.83
CA ASN A 107 16.27 -18.63 18.30
C ASN A 107 14.81 -18.58 18.79
N ASP A 108 13.91 -19.32 18.13
CA ASP A 108 12.46 -19.30 18.39
C ASP A 108 11.81 -17.91 18.25
N GLN A 109 12.40 -17.06 17.41
CA GLN A 109 11.88 -15.74 17.06
C GLN A 109 11.84 -15.57 15.55
N LEU A 110 10.81 -14.88 15.07
CA LEU A 110 10.77 -14.36 13.70
C LEU A 110 11.40 -12.97 13.71
N VAL A 111 12.45 -12.78 12.92
CA VAL A 111 13.19 -11.52 12.82
C VAL A 111 12.90 -10.85 11.49
N ALA A 112 12.51 -9.59 11.58
CA ALA A 112 12.20 -8.72 10.46
C ALA A 112 13.16 -7.52 10.45
N PHE A 113 13.64 -7.16 9.26
CA PHE A 113 14.46 -5.97 9.06
C PHE A 113 13.78 -5.06 8.05
N ALA A 114 13.70 -3.78 8.38
CA ALA A 114 13.06 -2.77 7.56
C ALA A 114 13.79 -1.44 7.69
N SER A 115 13.88 -0.69 6.59
CA SER A 115 14.39 0.67 6.60
C SER A 115 13.22 1.65 6.59
N ASN A 116 13.22 2.59 7.53
CA ASN A 116 12.35 3.75 7.48
C ASN A 116 13.09 4.94 6.85
N GLN A 117 12.42 5.70 5.98
CA GLN A 117 12.90 6.98 5.49
C GLN A 117 12.13 8.13 6.13
N THR A 118 12.81 8.83 7.05
CA THR A 118 12.32 10.08 7.63
C THR A 118 13.19 11.22 7.15
N SER A 119 12.58 12.22 6.48
CA SER A 119 13.23 13.48 6.09
C SER A 119 14.58 13.33 5.34
N GLY A 120 14.67 12.38 4.41
CA GLY A 120 15.86 12.15 3.59
C GLY A 120 16.94 11.26 4.21
N THR A 121 16.79 10.84 5.47
CA THR A 121 17.67 9.87 6.12
C THR A 121 17.00 8.50 6.26
N SER A 122 17.66 7.45 5.76
CA SER A 122 17.21 6.07 5.93
C SER A 122 17.78 5.50 7.23
N ALA A 123 16.92 5.15 8.17
CA ALA A 123 17.29 4.41 9.38
C ALA A 123 16.83 2.96 9.24
N TRP A 124 17.68 2.02 9.63
CA TRP A 124 17.36 0.60 9.62
C TRP A 124 16.91 0.13 11.00
N TYR A 125 15.94 -0.76 11.01
CA TYR A 125 15.37 -1.30 12.24
C TYR A 125 15.32 -2.82 12.17
N ARG A 126 15.62 -3.43 13.32
CA ARG A 126 15.39 -4.85 13.59
C ARG A 126 14.19 -4.98 14.51
N ILE A 127 13.31 -5.91 14.20
CA ILE A 127 12.16 -6.27 15.03
C ILE A 127 12.20 -7.79 15.17
N SER A 128 11.98 -8.30 16.37
CA SER A 128 11.75 -9.72 16.60
C SER A 128 10.33 -9.95 17.14
N ILE A 129 9.76 -11.08 16.74
CA ILE A 129 8.47 -11.59 17.16
C ILE A 129 8.73 -12.92 17.86
N ASP A 130 8.29 -13.04 19.11
CA ASP A 130 8.42 -14.31 19.84
C ASP A 130 7.34 -15.32 19.42
N SER A 131 7.47 -16.57 19.87
CA SER A 131 6.50 -17.64 19.60
C SER A 131 5.09 -17.38 20.16
N ASN A 132 4.93 -16.39 21.05
CA ASN A 132 3.63 -15.93 21.54
C ASN A 132 3.01 -14.81 20.68
N GLY A 133 3.70 -14.38 19.62
CA GLY A 133 3.30 -13.25 18.77
C GLY A 133 3.62 -11.88 19.37
N SER A 134 4.43 -11.82 20.42
CA SER A 134 4.81 -10.58 21.09
C SER A 134 5.87 -9.79 20.35
N VAL A 135 5.61 -8.49 20.29
CA VAL A 135 6.41 -7.38 19.77
C VAL A 135 7.71 -7.04 20.46
N SER A 136 8.91 -7.34 19.95
CA SER A 136 10.08 -6.62 20.45
C SER A 136 9.99 -5.12 20.12
N LYS A 137 10.54 -4.26 20.97
CA LYS A 137 10.73 -2.85 20.59
C LYS A 137 11.63 -2.78 19.34
N PRO A 138 11.34 -1.91 18.35
CA PRO A 138 12.21 -1.73 17.20
C PRO A 138 13.60 -1.28 17.65
N GLU A 139 14.61 -2.06 17.26
CA GLU A 139 16.00 -1.73 17.53
C GLU A 139 16.60 -1.03 16.32
N LYS A 140 17.03 0.21 16.52
CA LYS A 140 17.68 0.99 15.47
C LYS A 140 19.09 0.48 15.23
N LEU A 141 19.40 0.21 13.96
CA LEU A 141 20.70 -0.20 13.48
C LEU A 141 21.48 1.04 12.99
N ALA A 142 22.81 0.95 13.04
CA ALA A 142 23.69 2.06 12.71
C ALA A 142 23.51 2.53 11.26
N ASP A 143 23.46 1.58 10.33
CA ASP A 143 23.34 1.83 8.91
C ASP A 143 22.79 0.59 8.17
N ARG A 144 22.71 0.72 6.84
CA ARG A 144 22.32 -0.38 5.96
C ARG A 144 23.26 -1.57 6.09
N LEU A 145 24.57 -1.34 6.15
CA LEU A 145 25.56 -2.41 6.21
C LEU A 145 25.39 -3.26 7.48
N ALA A 146 25.19 -2.63 8.62
CA ALA A 146 24.91 -3.29 9.90
C ALA A 146 23.65 -4.16 9.82
N ALA A 147 22.61 -3.71 9.11
CA ALA A 147 21.41 -4.51 8.88
C ALA A 147 21.69 -5.76 8.05
N TYR A 148 22.41 -5.64 6.93
CA TYR A 148 22.78 -6.78 6.10
C TYR A 148 23.70 -7.75 6.84
N GLN A 149 24.66 -7.26 7.63
CA GLN A 149 25.54 -8.09 8.44
C GLN A 149 24.76 -8.87 9.50
N ALA A 150 23.91 -8.19 10.28
CA ALA A 150 23.07 -8.83 11.28
C ALA A 150 22.11 -9.86 10.67
N TRP A 151 21.50 -9.52 9.53
CA TRP A 151 20.64 -10.43 8.78
C TRP A 151 21.42 -11.66 8.28
N SER A 152 22.59 -11.47 7.68
CA SER A 152 23.41 -12.56 7.15
C SER A 152 23.91 -13.51 8.23
N ALA A 153 24.26 -12.97 9.41
CA ALA A 153 24.65 -13.77 10.57
C ALA A 153 23.49 -14.68 11.02
N LEU A 154 22.27 -14.14 11.11
CA LEU A 154 21.09 -14.95 11.45
C LEU A 154 20.73 -15.95 10.35
N ALA A 155 20.82 -15.55 9.08
CA ALA A 155 20.55 -16.45 7.95
C ALA A 155 21.51 -17.65 7.93
N SER A 156 22.78 -17.44 8.30
CA SER A 156 23.76 -18.52 8.40
C SER A 156 23.43 -19.55 9.47
N LEU A 157 22.76 -19.14 10.55
CA LEU A 157 22.34 -20.04 11.64
C LEU A 157 21.11 -20.87 11.26
N ASN A 158 20.28 -20.38 10.33
CA ASN A 158 19.04 -21.05 9.92
C ASN A 158 19.26 -22.11 8.81
N ASN A 159 20.45 -22.12 8.19
CA ASN A 159 20.81 -23.06 7.10
C ASN A 159 21.63 -24.27 7.58
N ASN A 160 21.88 -24.40 8.89
CA ASN A 160 22.54 -25.54 9.52
C ASN A 160 21.51 -26.37 10.30
#